data_AF-A0A842TK51-F1
#
_entry.id   AF-A0A842TK51-F1
#
_cell.length_a   1.000
_cell.length_b   1.000
_cell.length_c   1.000
_cell.angle_alpha   90.00
_cell.angle_beta   90.00
_cell.angle_gamma   90.00
#
_symmetry.space_group_name_H-M   'P 1'
#
loop_
_entity.id
_entity.type
_entity.pdbx_description
1 polymer ?
#
loop_
_entity_poly.entity_id
_entity_poly.type
_entity_poly.pdbx_seq_one_letter_code
_entity_poly.pdbx_strand_id
1 'polypeptide(L)'
;MTKAVWEKLEEGKVGPEMEYGPLNRAELVEYADAGGDTNPIHQDYVAAVRAGNKGIISHGLYIHAKLGKMLVDWVGDDNVRAYNGKMVGMTRPQDIIYFKGIITKKYEKDGEKLVDMDVKATTKTFYVRGEAKAVDDSLSDEDILKNLENGKITVDIDWKIGGERKFNINLEADGIEINPKRFTGDQALIRDWFREGKDKLTAEYIKSPRKGKFWFAVVRFRDAITGTATCAIPE
;
A
#
# COMPACT_ATOMS: atom_id res chain seq x y z
N MET A 1 -6.87 13.10 -10.99
CA MET A 1 -6.96 13.72 -9.66
C MET A 1 -7.73 15.03 -9.79
N THR A 2 -8.59 15.36 -8.83
CA THR A 2 -9.33 16.64 -8.82
C THR A 2 -8.44 17.75 -8.26
N LYS A 3 -8.41 18.91 -8.91
CA LYS A 3 -7.68 20.09 -8.43
C LYS A 3 -8.31 20.64 -7.14
N ALA A 4 -7.47 21.25 -6.28
CA ALA A 4 -7.94 21.87 -5.05
C ALA A 4 -8.89 23.05 -5.32
N VAL A 5 -9.94 23.18 -4.52
CA VAL A 5 -10.87 24.33 -4.54
C VAL A 5 -11.06 24.78 -3.11
N TRP A 6 -10.64 26.01 -2.79
CA TRP A 6 -10.54 26.52 -1.42
C TRP A 6 -11.80 26.28 -0.59
N GLU A 7 -12.97 26.60 -1.12
CA GLU A 7 -14.24 26.56 -0.42
C GLU A 7 -14.67 25.13 -0.05
N LYS A 8 -14.14 24.12 -0.74
CA LYS A 8 -14.44 22.69 -0.50
C LYS A 8 -13.49 22.02 0.48
N LEU A 9 -12.45 22.73 0.93
CA LEU A 9 -11.45 22.19 1.84
C LEU A 9 -11.87 22.41 3.29
N GLU A 10 -11.72 21.37 4.10
CA GLU A 10 -12.05 21.35 5.53
C GLU A 10 -10.92 20.71 6.33
N GLU A 11 -10.63 21.25 7.51
CA GLU A 11 -9.67 20.65 8.45
C GLU A 11 -10.17 19.28 8.92
N GLY A 12 -9.24 18.34 9.10
CA GLY A 12 -9.51 16.94 9.43
C GLY A 12 -10.00 16.08 8.26
N LYS A 13 -10.25 16.67 7.08
CA LYS A 13 -10.64 15.93 5.87
C LYS A 13 -9.45 15.58 5.00
N VAL A 14 -9.71 14.63 4.10
CA VAL A 14 -8.74 14.23 3.09
C VAL A 14 -8.63 15.31 2.02
N GLY A 15 -7.40 15.74 1.74
CA GLY A 15 -7.07 16.62 0.62
C GLY A 15 -6.67 15.80 -0.61
N PRO A 16 -5.39 15.81 -1.02
CA PRO A 16 -4.94 15.02 -2.18
C PRO A 16 -4.83 13.53 -1.86
N GLU A 17 -5.24 12.70 -2.83
CA GLU A 17 -5.07 11.24 -2.80
C GLU A 17 -4.60 10.72 -4.16
N MET A 18 -3.71 9.75 -4.14
CA MET A 18 -3.24 9.05 -5.33
C MET A 18 -2.96 7.59 -5.00
N GLU A 19 -3.39 6.69 -5.88
CA GLU A 19 -2.95 5.30 -5.89
C GLU A 19 -1.90 5.12 -6.99
N TYR A 20 -0.84 4.38 -6.70
CA TYR A 20 0.20 4.05 -7.66
C TYR A 20 0.66 2.61 -7.52
N GLY A 21 0.85 1.96 -8.65
CA GLY A 21 1.40 0.61 -8.73
C GLY A 21 0.50 -0.33 -9.53
N PRO A 22 0.80 -1.65 -9.46
CA PRO A 22 1.89 -2.25 -8.69
C PRO A 22 3.27 -1.74 -9.10
N LEU A 23 4.18 -1.58 -8.14
CA LEU A 23 5.55 -1.16 -8.43
C LEU A 23 6.24 -2.14 -9.38
N ASN A 24 6.75 -1.62 -10.49
CA ASN A 24 7.40 -2.39 -11.54
C ASN A 24 8.93 -2.29 -11.44
N ARG A 25 9.64 -3.41 -11.62
CA ARG A 25 11.12 -3.42 -11.66
C ARG A 25 11.71 -2.55 -12.77
N ALA A 26 11.07 -2.47 -13.94
CA ALA A 26 11.58 -1.64 -15.03
C ALA A 26 11.57 -0.15 -14.66
N GLU A 27 10.55 0.31 -13.92
CA GLU A 27 10.50 1.70 -13.43
C GLU A 27 11.61 1.99 -12.40
N LEU A 28 12.01 0.99 -11.60
CA LEU A 28 13.13 1.15 -10.66
C LEU A 28 14.47 1.28 -11.37
N VAL A 29 14.64 0.56 -12.48
CA VAL A 29 15.82 0.70 -13.35
C VAL A 29 15.81 2.07 -14.01
N GLU A 30 14.69 2.47 -14.61
CA GLU A 30 14.54 3.80 -15.24
C GLU A 30 14.80 4.94 -14.25
N TYR A 31 14.28 4.84 -13.02
CA TYR A 31 14.53 5.83 -11.98
C TYR A 31 16.01 5.87 -11.56
N ALA A 32 16.67 4.71 -11.46
CA ALA A 32 18.10 4.66 -11.15
C ALA A 32 18.94 5.32 -12.25
N ASP A 33 18.61 5.07 -13.52
CA ASP A 33 19.31 5.65 -14.66
C ASP A 33 19.11 7.16 -14.73
N ALA A 34 17.88 7.63 -14.51
CA ALA A 34 17.56 9.06 -14.50
C ALA A 34 18.12 9.81 -13.28
N GLY A 35 18.10 9.18 -12.10
CA GLY A 35 18.51 9.77 -10.82
C GLY A 35 19.98 9.61 -10.48
N GLY A 36 20.71 8.74 -11.19
CA GLY A 36 22.11 8.41 -10.94
C GLY A 36 22.36 7.50 -9.72
N ASP A 37 21.32 7.11 -8.98
CA ASP A 37 21.43 6.14 -7.89
C ASP A 37 21.31 4.71 -8.44
N THR A 38 22.44 4.18 -8.89
CA THR A 38 22.56 2.82 -9.42
C THR A 38 22.91 1.79 -8.34
N ASN A 39 22.57 2.04 -7.06
CA ASN A 39 22.85 1.07 -6.00
C ASN A 39 22.21 -0.30 -6.32
N PRO A 40 23.01 -1.39 -6.38
CA PRO A 40 22.51 -2.70 -6.81
C PRO A 40 21.35 -3.25 -5.98
N ILE A 41 21.14 -2.80 -4.73
CA ILE A 41 20.01 -3.26 -3.91
C ILE A 41 18.63 -2.94 -4.53
N HIS A 42 18.59 -1.99 -5.48
CA HIS A 42 17.37 -1.58 -6.19
C HIS A 42 17.14 -2.32 -7.50
N GLN A 43 18.15 -3.04 -8.02
CA GLN A 43 18.09 -3.62 -9.37
C GLN A 43 18.42 -5.12 -9.38
N ASP A 44 19.38 -5.55 -8.56
CA ASP A 44 19.90 -6.91 -8.52
C ASP A 44 19.44 -7.66 -7.26
N TYR A 45 18.86 -8.83 -7.47
CA TYR A 45 18.32 -9.64 -6.38
C TYR A 45 19.42 -10.19 -5.45
N VAL A 46 20.53 -10.68 -6.01
CA VAL A 46 21.60 -11.30 -5.23
C VAL A 46 22.30 -10.25 -4.38
N ALA A 47 22.56 -9.07 -4.92
CA ALA A 47 23.12 -7.94 -4.20
C ALA A 47 22.18 -7.48 -3.07
N ALA A 48 20.88 -7.35 -3.34
CA ALA A 48 19.90 -7.01 -2.30
C ALA A 48 19.90 -8.03 -1.15
N VAL A 49 19.94 -9.33 -1.46
CA VAL A 49 20.00 -10.39 -0.44
C VAL A 49 21.32 -10.36 0.33
N ARG A 50 22.46 -10.17 -0.35
CA ARG A 50 23.77 -10.02 0.29
C ARG A 50 23.85 -8.80 1.22
N ALA A 51 23.09 -7.75 0.90
CA ALA A 51 22.94 -6.56 1.75
C ALA A 51 21.95 -6.76 2.91
N GLY A 52 21.40 -7.96 3.10
CA GLY A 52 20.47 -8.28 4.19
C GLY A 52 19.00 -8.01 3.90
N ASN A 53 18.64 -7.61 2.67
CA ASN A 53 17.24 -7.44 2.29
C ASN A 53 16.60 -8.79 1.92
N LYS A 54 15.29 -8.90 2.07
CA LYS A 54 14.52 -10.07 1.61
C LYS A 54 14.18 -9.98 0.10
N GLY A 55 15.07 -9.42 -0.71
CA GLY A 55 14.89 -9.11 -2.13
C GLY A 55 15.02 -7.61 -2.47
N ILE A 56 14.78 -7.26 -3.73
CA ILE A 56 14.87 -5.88 -4.24
C ILE A 56 13.89 -4.95 -3.49
N ILE A 57 14.35 -3.75 -3.18
CA ILE A 57 13.55 -2.66 -2.62
C ILE A 57 13.58 -1.48 -3.59
N SER A 58 12.52 -0.69 -3.68
CA SER A 58 12.59 0.54 -4.47
C SER A 58 13.45 1.59 -3.77
N HIS A 59 13.97 2.55 -4.54
CA HIS A 59 14.56 3.76 -3.96
C HIS A 59 13.52 4.46 -3.10
N GLY A 60 13.92 4.92 -1.92
CA GLY A 60 13.00 5.67 -1.07
C GLY A 60 12.68 7.05 -1.67
N LEU A 61 13.66 7.68 -2.33
CA LEU A 61 13.46 8.94 -3.04
C LEU A 61 12.51 8.82 -4.24
N TYR A 62 12.37 7.64 -4.84
CA TYR A 62 11.36 7.40 -5.88
C TYR A 62 9.93 7.56 -5.31
N ILE A 63 9.70 7.05 -4.11
CA ILE A 63 8.39 7.15 -3.45
C ILE A 63 8.13 8.56 -2.96
N HIS A 64 9.16 9.27 -2.47
CA HIS A 64 9.08 10.70 -2.19
C HIS A 64 8.70 11.51 -3.44
N ALA A 65 9.32 11.22 -4.59
CA ALA A 65 9.02 11.90 -5.84
C ALA A 65 7.56 11.71 -6.27
N LYS A 66 7.00 10.49 -6.10
CA LYS A 66 5.58 10.23 -6.36
C LYS A 66 4.66 10.98 -5.39
N LEU A 67 5.02 11.09 -4.11
CA LEU A 67 4.27 11.91 -3.14
C LEU A 67 4.33 13.40 -3.52
N GLY A 68 5.50 13.92 -3.89
CA GLY A 68 5.65 15.28 -4.41
C GLY A 68 4.79 15.51 -5.65
N LYS A 69 4.79 14.54 -6.59
CA LYS A 69 3.91 14.57 -7.77
C LYS A 69 2.43 14.64 -7.38
N MET A 70 1.99 13.93 -6.35
CA MET A 70 0.60 14.02 -5.87
C MET A 70 0.26 15.47 -5.44
N LEU A 71 1.17 16.15 -4.75
CA LEU A 71 0.98 17.54 -4.33
C LEU A 71 0.94 18.48 -5.55
N VAL A 72 1.90 18.34 -6.47
CA VAL A 72 1.97 19.13 -7.71
C VAL A 72 0.74 18.92 -8.58
N ASP A 73 0.30 17.67 -8.75
CA ASP A 73 -0.91 17.34 -9.52
C ASP A 73 -2.16 17.96 -8.86
N TRP A 74 -2.16 18.15 -7.54
CA TRP A 74 -3.28 18.73 -6.79
C TRP A 74 -3.34 20.27 -6.86
N VAL A 75 -2.23 20.96 -6.65
CA VAL A 75 -2.19 22.44 -6.55
C VAL A 75 -1.37 23.14 -7.63
N GLY A 76 -0.55 22.45 -8.40
CA GLY A 76 0.47 23.06 -9.26
C GLY A 76 1.84 23.12 -8.57
N ASP A 77 2.91 23.14 -9.35
CA ASP A 77 4.29 23.16 -8.87
C ASP A 77 4.63 24.45 -8.13
N ASP A 78 4.19 25.60 -8.65
CA ASP A 78 4.35 26.91 -8.01
C ASP A 78 3.60 27.05 -6.68
N ASN A 79 2.74 26.09 -6.33
CA ASN A 79 1.86 26.14 -5.16
C ASN A 79 2.29 25.22 -4.00
N VAL A 80 3.36 24.45 -4.16
CA VAL A 80 3.93 23.66 -3.05
C VAL A 80 4.94 24.51 -2.29
N ARG A 81 4.62 24.90 -1.04
CA ARG A 81 5.49 25.77 -0.21
C ARG A 81 6.52 24.98 0.58
N ALA A 82 6.11 23.82 1.09
CA ALA A 82 6.98 22.94 1.85
C ALA A 82 6.55 21.49 1.71
N TYR A 83 7.51 20.58 1.67
CA TYR A 83 7.30 19.15 1.80
C TYR A 83 8.46 18.55 2.59
N ASN A 84 8.14 17.84 3.67
CA ASN A 84 9.09 17.07 4.45
C ASN A 84 8.53 15.68 4.71
N GLY A 85 9.33 14.64 4.51
CA GLY A 85 8.90 13.26 4.76
C GLY A 85 10.03 12.41 5.31
N LYS A 86 9.66 11.42 6.11
CA LYS A 86 10.56 10.40 6.66
C LYS A 86 10.24 9.05 6.04
N MET A 87 11.27 8.37 5.54
CA MET A 87 11.15 6.98 5.10
C MET A 87 11.09 6.07 6.34
N VAL A 88 9.92 5.49 6.60
CA VAL A 88 9.65 4.65 7.78
C VAL A 88 9.39 3.18 7.43
N GLY A 89 9.28 2.86 6.13
CA GLY A 89 9.05 1.51 5.65
C GLY A 89 9.61 1.28 4.26
N MET A 90 10.04 0.03 4.01
CA MET A 90 10.47 -0.40 2.67
C MET A 90 9.28 -0.65 1.77
N THR A 91 9.40 -0.17 0.54
CA THR A 91 8.55 -0.45 -0.63
C THR A 91 9.26 -1.42 -1.56
N ARG A 92 8.49 -2.30 -2.20
CA ARG A 92 9.02 -3.40 -3.01
C ARG A 92 8.25 -3.57 -4.30
N PRO A 93 8.85 -4.22 -5.32
CA PRO A 93 8.10 -4.63 -6.50
C PRO A 93 6.81 -5.37 -6.12
N GLN A 94 5.73 -5.10 -6.86
CA GLN A 94 4.36 -5.57 -6.61
C GLN A 94 3.60 -4.93 -5.45
N ASP A 95 4.21 -4.04 -4.66
CA ASP A 95 3.43 -3.21 -3.74
C ASP A 95 2.55 -2.23 -4.53
N ILE A 96 1.32 -2.04 -4.06
CA ILE A 96 0.49 -0.87 -4.41
C ILE A 96 0.72 0.18 -3.34
N ILE A 97 0.83 1.44 -3.71
CA ILE A 97 1.09 2.55 -2.79
C ILE A 97 -0.08 3.54 -2.83
N TYR A 98 -0.62 3.80 -1.64
CA TYR A 98 -1.65 4.80 -1.41
C TYR A 98 -1.00 6.05 -0.81
N PHE A 99 -1.04 7.15 -1.55
CA PHE A 99 -0.62 8.46 -1.10
C PHE A 99 -1.83 9.25 -0.63
N LYS A 100 -1.70 9.95 0.51
CA LYS A 100 -2.79 10.73 1.10
C LYS A 100 -2.25 11.95 1.83
N GLY A 101 -2.91 13.09 1.67
CA GLY A 101 -2.78 14.28 2.52
C GLY A 101 -4.04 14.48 3.37
N ILE A 102 -3.89 14.68 4.67
CA ILE A 102 -4.96 15.09 5.59
C ILE A 102 -4.75 16.54 5.93
N ILE A 103 -5.76 17.38 5.70
CA ILE A 103 -5.68 18.82 5.99
C ILE A 103 -5.69 18.99 7.50
N THR A 104 -4.60 19.48 8.06
CA THR A 104 -4.48 19.75 9.50
C THR A 104 -4.80 21.19 9.84
N LYS A 105 -4.64 22.10 8.87
CA LYS A 105 -4.90 23.53 9.04
C LYS A 105 -5.26 24.20 7.73
N LYS A 106 -6.22 25.13 7.74
CA LYS A 106 -6.62 25.96 6.61
C LYS A 106 -6.62 27.44 7.02
N TYR A 107 -5.87 28.28 6.33
CA TYR A 107 -5.66 29.67 6.75
C TYR A 107 -5.25 30.59 5.60
N GLU A 108 -5.45 31.90 5.77
CA GLU A 108 -4.93 32.91 4.86
C GLU A 108 -3.72 33.61 5.48
N LYS A 109 -2.68 33.85 4.69
CA LYS A 109 -1.47 34.56 5.12
C LYS A 109 -0.84 35.28 3.94
N ASP A 110 -0.50 36.55 4.10
CA ASP A 110 0.19 37.36 3.09
C ASP A 110 -0.53 37.38 1.72
N GLY A 111 -1.87 37.27 1.73
CA GLY A 111 -2.71 37.20 0.53
C GLY A 111 -2.84 35.81 -0.10
N GLU A 112 -2.18 34.79 0.46
CA GLU A 112 -2.30 33.40 -0.01
C GLU A 112 -3.29 32.59 0.85
N LYS A 113 -4.07 31.75 0.17
CA LYS A 113 -4.90 30.71 0.76
C LYS A 113 -4.04 29.45 0.97
N LEU A 114 -3.71 29.12 2.21
CA LEU A 114 -2.77 28.05 2.56
C LEU A 114 -3.46 26.88 3.28
N VAL A 115 -2.92 25.69 3.05
CA VAL A 115 -3.23 24.48 3.82
C VAL A 115 -1.96 23.81 4.30
N ASP A 116 -1.94 23.46 5.58
CA ASP A 116 -0.97 22.52 6.12
C ASP A 116 -1.60 21.12 6.15
N MET A 117 -0.79 20.10 5.89
CA MET A 117 -1.23 18.72 5.80
C MET A 117 -0.25 17.76 6.45
N ASP A 118 -0.79 16.71 7.07
CA ASP A 118 -0.07 15.46 7.28
C ASP A 118 -0.14 14.64 5.99
N VAL A 119 1.01 14.22 5.48
CA VAL A 119 1.12 13.43 4.25
C VAL A 119 1.72 12.06 4.51
N LYS A 120 1.22 11.05 3.81
CA LYS A 120 1.72 9.68 3.93
C LYS A 120 1.72 8.92 2.62
N ALA A 121 2.60 7.94 2.55
CA ALA A 121 2.57 6.87 1.56
C ALA A 121 2.42 5.54 2.30
N THR A 122 1.34 4.80 2.04
CA THR A 122 1.06 3.50 2.67
C THR A 122 1.13 2.40 1.62
N THR A 123 1.99 1.42 1.85
CA THR A 123 2.11 0.21 1.03
C THR A 123 1.00 -0.77 1.32
N LYS A 124 0.47 -1.40 0.27
CA LYS A 124 -0.32 -2.62 0.30
C LYS A 124 0.45 -3.73 -0.38
N THR A 125 0.79 -4.74 0.42
CA THR A 125 1.55 -5.91 -0.01
C THR A 125 0.65 -7.13 -0.01
N PHE A 126 0.52 -7.83 -1.14
CA PHE A 126 -0.20 -9.10 -1.20
C PHE A 126 0.68 -10.27 -0.74
N TYR A 127 0.11 -11.18 0.05
CA TYR A 127 0.76 -12.41 0.50
C TYR A 127 0.12 -13.64 -0.12
N VAL A 128 -1.21 -13.67 -0.16
CA VAL A 128 -1.99 -14.81 -0.64
C VAL A 128 -3.15 -14.28 -1.46
N ARG A 129 -3.49 -14.98 -2.55
CA ARG A 129 -4.77 -14.81 -3.24
C ARG A 129 -5.41 -16.18 -3.46
N GLY A 130 -6.73 -16.28 -3.34
CA GLY A 130 -7.43 -17.54 -3.59
C GLY A 130 -8.95 -17.42 -3.72
N GLU A 131 -9.59 -18.56 -4.02
CA GLU A 131 -11.05 -18.67 -4.16
C GLU A 131 -11.71 -19.07 -2.82
N ALA A 132 -12.84 -18.45 -2.50
CA ALA A 132 -13.69 -18.80 -1.37
C ALA A 132 -15.17 -18.85 -1.81
N LYS A 133 -16.02 -19.43 -0.97
CA LYS A 133 -17.45 -19.61 -1.18
C LYS A 133 -18.21 -19.12 0.05
N ALA A 134 -19.36 -18.49 -0.15
CA ALA A 134 -20.33 -18.32 0.93
C ALA A 134 -20.93 -19.67 1.32
N VAL A 135 -21.10 -19.91 2.62
CA VAL A 135 -21.77 -21.10 3.15
C VAL A 135 -23.27 -21.05 2.85
N ASP A 136 -23.83 -19.83 2.85
CA ASP A 136 -25.20 -19.53 2.42
C ASP A 136 -25.21 -18.61 1.20
N ASP A 137 -25.88 -19.05 0.13
CA ASP A 137 -26.01 -18.29 -1.13
C ASP A 137 -26.95 -17.07 -1.00
N SER A 138 -27.59 -16.88 0.17
CA SER A 138 -28.40 -15.70 0.51
C SER A 138 -27.57 -14.50 0.98
N LEU A 139 -26.31 -14.71 1.40
CA LEU A 139 -25.44 -13.63 1.85
C LEU A 139 -25.14 -12.64 0.71
N SER A 140 -25.32 -11.35 0.98
CA SER A 140 -24.97 -10.30 0.04
C SER A 140 -23.44 -10.12 -0.06
N ASP A 141 -22.98 -9.45 -1.12
CA ASP A 141 -21.56 -9.07 -1.23
C ASP A 141 -21.12 -8.20 -0.03
N GLU A 142 -22.02 -7.39 0.54
CA GLU A 142 -21.77 -6.54 1.71
C GLU A 142 -21.64 -7.37 3.00
N ASP A 143 -22.48 -8.39 3.18
CA ASP A 143 -22.38 -9.32 4.32
C ASP A 143 -21.06 -10.10 4.26
N ILE A 144 -20.68 -10.58 3.07
CA ILE A 144 -19.41 -11.29 2.86
C ILE A 144 -18.22 -10.38 3.20
N LEU A 145 -18.23 -9.13 2.72
CA LEU A 145 -17.16 -8.17 3.02
C LEU A 145 -17.04 -7.94 4.53
N LYS A 146 -18.17 -7.66 5.21
CA LYS A 146 -18.20 -7.43 6.66
C LYS A 146 -17.71 -8.66 7.44
N ASN A 147 -18.06 -9.86 7.01
CA ASN A 147 -17.62 -11.09 7.67
C ASN A 147 -16.12 -11.34 7.45
N LEU A 148 -15.56 -10.99 6.28
CA LEU A 148 -14.11 -11.06 6.04
C LEU A 148 -13.32 -10.06 6.87
N GLU A 149 -13.82 -8.82 7.00
CA GLU A 149 -13.16 -7.76 7.78
C GLU A 149 -13.13 -8.08 9.27
N ASN A 150 -14.20 -8.71 9.78
CA ASN A 150 -14.30 -9.14 11.18
C ASN A 150 -13.75 -10.57 11.41
N GLY A 151 -13.49 -11.30 10.34
CA GLY A 151 -12.97 -12.65 10.37
C GLY A 151 -11.59 -12.72 11.02
N LYS A 152 -11.33 -13.81 11.73
CA LYS A 152 -10.00 -14.09 12.27
C LYS A 152 -9.15 -14.71 11.17
N ILE A 153 -8.15 -13.97 10.74
CA ILE A 153 -7.18 -14.41 9.73
C ILE A 153 -5.93 -14.85 10.45
N THR A 154 -5.69 -16.15 10.48
CA THR A 154 -4.45 -16.72 10.96
C THR A 154 -3.69 -17.25 9.75
N VAL A 155 -2.61 -16.56 9.38
CA VAL A 155 -1.66 -17.11 8.41
C VAL A 155 -0.49 -17.67 9.22
N ASP A 156 -0.50 -18.99 9.41
CA ASP A 156 0.55 -19.73 10.06
C ASP A 156 1.60 -20.12 9.02
N ILE A 157 2.71 -19.38 8.99
CA ILE A 157 3.87 -19.73 8.17
C ILE A 157 4.83 -20.51 9.06
N ASP A 158 4.87 -21.84 8.90
CA ASP A 158 5.88 -22.67 9.56
C ASP A 158 7.11 -22.76 8.65
N TRP A 159 8.19 -22.07 9.05
CA TRP A 159 9.46 -22.10 8.35
C TRP A 159 10.62 -22.36 9.31
N LYS A 160 11.44 -23.36 8.97
CA LYS A 160 12.75 -23.60 9.58
C LYS A 160 13.86 -23.41 8.55
N ILE A 161 14.95 -22.76 8.96
CA ILE A 161 16.17 -22.68 8.14
C ILE A 161 16.64 -24.11 7.82
N GLY A 162 16.72 -24.45 6.53
CA GLY A 162 17.07 -25.80 6.07
C GLY A 162 15.93 -26.83 6.09
N GLY A 163 14.70 -26.44 6.43
CA GLY A 163 13.52 -27.30 6.41
C GLY A 163 12.53 -26.98 5.28
N GLU A 164 11.48 -27.81 5.14
CA GLU A 164 10.35 -27.53 4.26
C GLU A 164 9.61 -26.26 4.74
N ARG A 165 9.20 -25.42 3.78
CA ARG A 165 8.28 -24.31 4.05
C ARG A 165 6.86 -24.83 4.01
N LYS A 166 6.14 -24.73 5.13
CA LYS A 166 4.71 -25.02 5.20
C LYS A 166 3.94 -23.72 5.37
N PHE A 167 3.03 -23.46 4.43
CA PHE A 167 2.12 -22.33 4.49
C PHE A 167 0.75 -22.86 4.89
N ASN A 168 0.33 -22.56 6.12
CA ASN A 168 -1.02 -22.85 6.61
C ASN A 168 -1.79 -21.54 6.64
N ILE A 169 -2.79 -21.39 5.77
CA ILE A 169 -3.64 -20.20 5.74
C ILE A 169 -5.00 -20.61 6.28
N ASN A 170 -5.28 -20.18 7.51
CA ASN A 170 -6.55 -20.39 8.19
C ASN A 170 -7.26 -19.04 8.26
N LEU A 171 -8.21 -18.78 7.37
CA LEU A 171 -9.13 -17.65 7.53
C LEU A 171 -10.45 -18.21 8.05
N GLU A 172 -10.74 -17.87 9.30
CA GLU A 172 -11.99 -18.18 9.97
C GLU A 172 -12.88 -16.94 9.87
N ALA A 173 -13.89 -17.00 9.02
CA ALA A 173 -14.87 -15.95 8.89
C ALA A 173 -16.27 -16.56 8.87
N ASP A 174 -17.19 -16.00 9.66
CA ASP A 174 -18.53 -16.55 9.82
C ASP A 174 -19.24 -16.65 8.48
N GLY A 175 -19.76 -17.84 8.16
CA GLY A 175 -20.48 -18.09 6.91
C GLY A 175 -19.60 -18.13 5.65
N ILE A 176 -18.27 -18.24 5.78
CA ILE A 176 -17.34 -18.29 4.65
C ILE A 176 -16.53 -19.59 4.68
N GLU A 177 -16.50 -20.29 3.54
CA GLU A 177 -15.66 -21.47 3.31
C GLU A 177 -14.54 -21.16 2.32
N ILE A 178 -13.31 -21.47 2.71
CA ILE A 178 -12.12 -21.26 1.89
C ILE A 178 -11.81 -22.50 1.07
N ASN A 179 -11.40 -22.31 -0.19
CA ASN A 179 -10.88 -23.41 -0.99
C ASN A 179 -9.34 -23.54 -0.89
N PRO A 180 -8.80 -24.49 -0.09
CA PRO A 180 -7.36 -24.63 0.11
C PRO A 180 -6.59 -25.04 -1.15
N LYS A 181 -7.25 -25.62 -2.15
CA LYS A 181 -6.60 -26.06 -3.40
C LYS A 181 -6.48 -24.93 -4.44
N ARG A 182 -7.07 -23.76 -4.20
CA ARG A 182 -7.07 -22.62 -5.13
C ARG A 182 -6.39 -21.41 -4.53
N PHE A 183 -5.21 -21.63 -3.95
CA PHE A 183 -4.35 -20.58 -3.43
C PHE A 183 -3.12 -20.34 -4.27
N THR A 184 -2.66 -19.09 -4.30
CA THR A 184 -1.36 -18.70 -4.83
C THR A 184 -0.68 -17.77 -3.83
N GLY A 185 0.56 -18.09 -3.48
CA GLY A 185 1.42 -17.25 -2.66
C GLY A 185 2.14 -16.22 -3.50
N ASP A 186 2.10 -14.96 -3.08
CA ASP A 186 2.88 -13.89 -3.68
C ASP A 186 4.34 -13.91 -3.20
N GLN A 187 5.18 -13.12 -3.87
CA GLN A 187 6.59 -13.00 -3.51
C GLN A 187 6.80 -12.57 -2.06
N ALA A 188 5.89 -11.79 -1.48
CA ALA A 188 5.96 -11.40 -0.08
C ALA A 188 5.87 -12.60 0.88
N LEU A 189 5.00 -13.57 0.56
CA LEU A 189 4.88 -14.82 1.32
C LEU A 189 6.11 -15.70 1.11
N ILE A 190 6.51 -15.90 -0.15
CA ILE A 190 7.66 -16.76 -0.50
C ILE A 190 8.96 -16.22 0.11
N ARG A 191 9.09 -14.90 0.25
CA ARG A 191 10.29 -14.27 0.79
C ARG A 191 10.16 -13.87 2.26
N ASP A 192 9.11 -14.28 2.94
CA ASP A 192 8.91 -14.03 4.36
C ASP A 192 9.00 -12.53 4.71
N TRP A 193 8.28 -11.67 3.98
CA TRP A 193 8.31 -10.23 4.25
C TRP A 193 7.55 -9.83 5.52
N PHE A 194 6.84 -10.77 6.12
CA PHE A 194 6.05 -10.57 7.33
C PHE A 194 6.95 -10.35 8.54
N ARG A 195 6.54 -9.45 9.44
CA ARG A 195 7.21 -9.19 10.71
C ARG A 195 6.26 -9.48 11.85
N GLU A 196 6.47 -10.59 12.51
CA GLU A 196 5.70 -10.99 13.69
C GLU A 196 5.68 -9.87 14.75
N GLY A 197 4.51 -9.62 15.32
CA GLY A 197 4.27 -8.56 16.31
C GLY A 197 4.30 -7.11 15.78
N LYS A 198 4.70 -6.88 14.52
CA LYS A 198 4.77 -5.53 13.91
C LYS A 198 3.82 -5.34 12.74
N ASP A 199 3.59 -6.40 11.98
CA ASP A 199 2.74 -6.36 10.79
C ASP A 199 1.37 -6.97 11.12
N LYS A 200 0.30 -6.30 10.67
CA LYS A 200 -1.07 -6.82 10.73
C LYS A 200 -1.50 -7.24 9.32
N LEU A 201 -2.01 -8.46 9.19
CA LEU A 201 -2.62 -8.95 7.96
C LEU A 201 -4.12 -8.67 7.99
N THR A 202 -4.69 -8.40 6.82
CA THR A 202 -6.13 -8.26 6.60
C THR A 202 -6.54 -9.04 5.36
N ALA A 203 -7.79 -9.49 5.31
CA ALA A 203 -8.38 -10.09 4.12
C ALA A 203 -9.11 -9.00 3.36
N GLU A 204 -9.13 -9.14 2.05
CA GLU A 204 -9.95 -8.34 1.17
C GLU A 204 -10.84 -9.25 0.34
N TYR A 205 -12.10 -8.86 0.22
CA TYR A 205 -13.04 -9.42 -0.74
C TYR A 205 -12.68 -8.96 -2.15
N ILE A 206 -12.69 -9.88 -3.10
CA ILE A 206 -12.53 -9.62 -4.53
C ILE A 206 -13.70 -10.30 -5.25
N LYS A 207 -14.56 -9.50 -5.88
CA LYS A 207 -15.77 -10.00 -6.54
C LYS A 207 -15.44 -11.04 -7.60
N SER A 208 -16.20 -12.14 -7.61
CA SER A 208 -16.15 -13.16 -8.66
C SER A 208 -17.37 -13.02 -9.57
N PRO A 209 -17.24 -13.32 -10.88
CA PRO A 209 -18.39 -13.40 -11.77
C PRO A 209 -19.28 -14.63 -11.51
N ARG A 210 -18.88 -15.56 -10.65
CA ARG A 210 -19.66 -16.78 -10.33
C ARG A 210 -20.47 -16.60 -9.05
N LYS A 211 -21.79 -16.79 -9.14
CA LYS A 211 -22.71 -16.72 -7.99
C LYS A 211 -22.26 -17.65 -6.85
N GLY A 212 -22.29 -17.14 -5.61
CA GLY A 212 -21.91 -17.87 -4.39
C GLY A 212 -20.40 -18.04 -4.19
N LYS A 213 -19.57 -17.60 -5.14
CA LYS A 213 -18.10 -17.65 -5.03
C LYS A 213 -17.52 -16.25 -5.01
N PHE A 214 -16.34 -16.10 -4.44
CA PHE A 214 -15.55 -14.88 -4.51
C PHE A 214 -14.07 -15.21 -4.47
N TRP A 215 -13.25 -14.25 -4.86
CA TRP A 215 -11.82 -14.28 -4.64
C TRP A 215 -11.52 -13.52 -3.36
N PHE A 216 -10.44 -13.86 -2.69
CA PHE A 216 -9.95 -13.06 -1.59
C PHE A 216 -8.44 -12.88 -1.69
N ALA A 217 -7.95 -11.86 -1.01
CA ALA A 217 -6.54 -11.61 -0.83
C ALA A 217 -6.20 -11.44 0.64
N VAL A 218 -5.07 -12.00 1.07
CA VAL A 218 -4.44 -11.60 2.33
C VAL A 218 -3.40 -10.55 2.02
N VAL A 219 -3.56 -9.37 2.62
CA VAL A 219 -2.72 -8.21 2.39
C VAL A 219 -2.21 -7.63 3.69
N ARG A 220 -1.15 -6.84 3.58
CA ARG A 220 -0.55 -6.08 4.68
C ARG A 220 -0.47 -4.63 4.29
N PHE A 221 -0.90 -3.74 5.18
CA PHE A 221 -0.67 -2.31 5.05
C PHE A 221 0.49 -1.86 5.94
N ARG A 222 1.37 -1.00 5.41
CA ARG A 222 2.44 -0.34 6.19
C ARG A 222 2.77 1.02 5.58
N ASP A 223 2.93 2.02 6.44
CA ASP A 223 3.49 3.31 6.01
C ASP A 223 4.94 3.15 5.54
N ALA A 224 5.21 3.68 4.36
CA ALA A 224 6.54 3.82 3.77
C ALA A 224 7.08 5.23 4.02
N ILE A 225 6.22 6.24 3.94
CA ILE A 225 6.56 7.64 4.23
C ILE A 225 5.50 8.22 5.17
N THR A 226 5.96 8.94 6.19
CA THR A 226 5.14 9.87 6.98
C THR A 226 5.79 11.25 6.96
N GLY A 227 4.99 12.31 6.89
CA GLY A 227 5.52 13.65 6.69
C GLY A 227 4.48 14.74 6.79
N THR A 228 4.90 15.95 6.44
CA THR A 228 4.04 17.14 6.37
C THR A 228 4.25 17.88 5.05
N ALA A 229 3.24 18.63 4.63
CA ALA A 229 3.33 19.52 3.50
C ALA A 229 2.52 20.80 3.74
N THR A 230 2.98 21.91 3.16
CA THR A 230 2.22 23.17 3.09
C THR A 230 2.01 23.51 1.62
N CYS A 231 0.78 23.77 1.23
CA CYS A 231 0.41 24.13 -0.13
C CYS A 231 -0.43 25.41 -0.16
N ALA A 232 -0.19 26.26 -1.14
CA ALA A 232 -1.12 27.30 -1.54
C ALA A 232 -2.23 26.69 -2.40
N ILE A 233 -3.44 27.20 -2.23
CA ILE A 233 -4.60 26.81 -3.02
C ILE A 233 -4.79 27.89 -4.07
N PRO A 234 -4.61 27.57 -5.37
CA PRO A 234 -4.82 28.55 -6.44
C PRO A 234 -6.27 29.05 -6.45
N GLU A 235 -6.47 30.23 -7.02
CA GLU A 235 -7.80 30.83 -7.24
C GLU A 235 -8.73 29.94 -8.07
#